data_AF-A0A7X3VTH6-F1
#
_entry.id   AF-A0A7X3VTH6-F1
#
_cell.length_a   1.000
_cell.length_b   1.000
_cell.length_c   1.000
_cell.angle_alpha   90.00
_cell.angle_beta   90.00
_cell.angle_gamma   90.00
#
_symmetry.space_group_name_H-M   'P 1'
#
loop_
_entity.id
_entity.type
_entity.pdbx_description
1 polymer ?
#
loop_
_entity_poly.entity_id
_entity_poly.type
_entity_poly.pdbx_seq_one_letter_code
_entity_poly.pdbx_strand_id
1 'polypeptide(L)'
;MKLETEVAKLSEYMDAKELTELLSTPLEFFPEDVSAMIPSLAMGEDGPSLTSIFLFSENYICEAQISGNNEKLFDFTDKRNVINIRVNLGKHDIVVDEQIVASYDTAHVNVMHRPEMHSVLSYFGSRRSDWVARVLKEIPIGYVLRT
;
A
#
# COMPACT_ATOMS: atom_id res chain seq x y z
N MET A 1 -16.20 7.05 -2.74
CA MET A 1 -14.96 7.58 -3.36
C MET A 1 -15.10 7.47 -4.87
N LYS A 2 -14.57 8.41 -5.68
CA LYS A 2 -14.62 8.25 -7.15
C LYS A 2 -13.32 7.61 -7.64
N LEU A 3 -13.42 6.45 -8.32
CA LEU A 3 -12.27 5.68 -8.83
C LEU A 3 -11.32 6.55 -9.67
N GLU A 4 -11.88 7.34 -10.60
CA GLU A 4 -11.13 8.24 -11.48
C GLU A 4 -10.22 9.20 -10.71
N THR A 5 -10.68 9.71 -9.55
CA THR A 5 -9.91 10.63 -8.72
C THR A 5 -8.74 9.94 -8.02
N GLU A 6 -8.88 8.68 -7.63
CA GLU A 6 -7.76 7.93 -7.02
C GLU A 6 -6.77 7.45 -8.08
N VAL A 7 -7.25 6.98 -9.25
CA VAL A 7 -6.39 6.63 -10.38
C VAL A 7 -5.52 7.82 -10.79
N ALA A 8 -6.11 9.03 -10.87
CA ALA A 8 -5.36 10.24 -11.20
C ALA A 8 -4.29 10.63 -10.15
N LYS A 9 -4.44 10.20 -8.89
CA LYS A 9 -3.39 10.39 -7.87
C LYS A 9 -2.28 9.36 -8.02
N LEU A 10 -2.65 8.13 -8.34
CA LEU A 10 -1.72 7.00 -8.50
C LEU A 10 -0.96 7.03 -9.84
N SER A 11 -1.43 7.83 -10.80
CA SER A 11 -0.81 7.95 -12.12
C SER A 11 0.58 8.58 -12.11
N GLU A 12 1.05 9.08 -10.95
CA GLU A 12 2.44 9.46 -10.75
C GLU A 12 3.40 8.25 -10.75
N TYR A 13 2.90 7.04 -10.50
CA TYR A 13 3.72 5.82 -10.42
C TYR A 13 3.49 4.80 -11.54
N MET A 14 2.35 4.85 -12.23
CA MET A 14 1.96 3.88 -13.27
C MET A 14 0.97 4.52 -14.25
N ASP A 15 0.91 4.05 -15.49
CA ASP A 15 -0.05 4.58 -16.46
C ASP A 15 -1.51 4.37 -15.98
N ALA A 16 -2.38 5.35 -16.24
CA ALA A 16 -3.76 5.34 -15.77
C ALA A 16 -4.59 4.17 -16.35
N LYS A 17 -4.29 3.76 -17.58
CA LYS A 17 -4.96 2.61 -18.21
C LYS A 17 -4.52 1.31 -17.53
N GLU A 18 -3.22 1.15 -17.30
CA GLU A 18 -2.65 0.00 -16.59
C GLU A 18 -3.21 -0.10 -15.16
N LEU A 19 -3.28 1.02 -14.44
CA LEU A 19 -3.90 1.10 -13.11
C LEU A 19 -5.38 0.67 -13.15
N THR A 20 -6.13 1.13 -14.13
CA THR A 20 -7.55 0.76 -14.28
C THR A 20 -7.70 -0.74 -14.55
N GLU A 21 -6.84 -1.30 -15.41
CA GLU A 21 -6.84 -2.73 -15.73
C GLU A 21 -6.44 -3.59 -14.52
N LEU A 22 -5.43 -3.17 -13.76
CA LEU A 22 -5.00 -3.81 -12.52
C LEU A 22 -6.12 -3.85 -11.48
N LEU A 23 -6.81 -2.71 -11.30
CA LEU A 23 -7.83 -2.55 -10.26
C LEU A 23 -9.19 -3.15 -10.64
N SER A 24 -9.47 -3.35 -11.92
CA SER A 24 -10.79 -3.83 -12.38
C SER A 24 -11.23 -5.14 -11.73
N THR A 25 -10.33 -6.13 -11.66
CA THR A 25 -10.63 -7.45 -11.10
C THR A 25 -10.86 -7.40 -9.59
N PRO A 26 -9.94 -6.90 -8.74
CA PRO A 26 -10.21 -6.83 -7.30
C PRO A 26 -11.44 -5.97 -6.97
N LEU A 27 -11.75 -4.93 -7.75
CA LEU A 27 -12.97 -4.13 -7.54
C LEU A 27 -14.26 -4.91 -7.85
N GLU A 28 -14.24 -5.85 -8.80
CA GLU A 28 -15.38 -6.73 -9.10
C GLU A 28 -15.70 -7.68 -7.93
N PHE A 29 -14.67 -8.16 -7.24
CA PHE A 29 -14.81 -9.06 -6.09
C PHE A 29 -14.97 -8.34 -4.75
N PHE A 30 -14.86 -7.01 -4.73
CA PHE A 30 -14.97 -6.25 -3.49
C PHE A 30 -16.42 -6.27 -2.98
N PRO A 31 -16.68 -6.74 -1.74
CA PRO A 31 -18.05 -6.86 -1.24
C PRO A 31 -18.68 -5.53 -0.81
N GLU A 32 -17.89 -4.45 -0.80
CA GLU A 32 -18.23 -3.14 -0.24
C GLU A 32 -17.56 -2.02 -1.05
N ASP A 33 -18.06 -0.79 -0.89
CA ASP A 33 -17.41 0.38 -1.48
C ASP A 33 -16.00 0.60 -0.90
N VAL A 34 -15.02 0.82 -1.77
CA VAL A 34 -13.66 1.17 -1.36
C VAL A 34 -13.64 2.59 -0.78
N SER A 35 -13.19 2.70 0.48
CA SER A 35 -12.98 3.95 1.21
C SER A 35 -11.66 4.64 0.85
N ALA A 36 -10.61 3.86 0.55
CA ALA A 36 -9.28 4.38 0.23
C ALA A 36 -8.46 3.43 -0.67
N MET A 37 -7.59 4.02 -1.48
CA MET A 37 -6.53 3.34 -2.24
C MET A 37 -5.15 3.86 -1.82
N ILE A 38 -4.31 3.01 -1.26
CA ILE A 38 -3.00 3.40 -0.74
C ILE A 38 -1.90 2.67 -1.53
N PRO A 39 -0.96 3.38 -2.16
CA PRO A 39 0.15 2.74 -2.87
C PRO A 39 1.12 2.13 -1.85
N SER A 40 1.63 0.95 -2.19
CA SER A 40 2.82 0.35 -1.59
C SER A 40 3.97 0.44 -2.60
N LEU A 41 5.08 0.99 -2.14
CA LEU A 41 6.25 1.31 -2.96
C LEU A 41 7.44 0.43 -2.56
N ALA A 42 8.29 0.11 -3.52
CA ALA A 42 9.63 -0.42 -3.29
C ALA A 42 10.67 0.54 -3.88
N MET A 43 11.93 0.39 -3.47
CA MET A 43 13.03 1.12 -4.09
C MET A 43 13.56 0.31 -5.27
N GLY A 44 13.46 0.86 -6.48
CA GLY A 44 14.07 0.35 -7.70
C GLY A 44 15.34 1.12 -8.10
N GLU A 45 15.89 0.82 -9.27
CA GLU A 45 17.08 1.49 -9.80
C GLU A 45 16.84 2.98 -10.08
N ASP A 46 15.64 3.32 -10.57
CA ASP A 46 15.23 4.69 -10.90
C ASP A 46 14.52 5.42 -9.74
N GLY A 47 14.55 4.85 -8.53
CA GLY A 47 13.87 5.37 -7.35
C GLY A 47 12.61 4.60 -6.96
N PRO A 48 11.69 5.21 -6.18
CA PRO A 48 10.48 4.55 -5.72
C PRO A 48 9.58 4.07 -6.86
N SER A 49 9.22 2.79 -6.86
CA SER A 49 8.32 2.16 -7.83
C SER A 49 7.11 1.54 -7.13
N LEU A 50 5.95 1.59 -7.78
CA LEU A 50 4.72 0.99 -7.27
C LEU A 50 4.81 -0.53 -7.36
N THR A 51 4.60 -1.24 -6.25
CA THR A 51 4.60 -2.71 -6.21
C THR A 51 3.21 -3.29 -5.98
N SER A 52 2.37 -2.58 -5.23
CA SER A 52 0.99 -2.98 -5.01
C SER A 52 0.13 -1.77 -4.63
N ILE A 53 -1.18 -1.95 -4.74
CA ILE A 53 -2.17 -0.97 -4.29
C ILE A 53 -3.04 -1.66 -3.24
N PHE A 54 -3.09 -1.06 -2.05
CA PHE A 54 -3.98 -1.49 -0.98
C PHE A 54 -5.32 -0.78 -1.09
N LEU A 55 -6.36 -1.57 -1.28
CA LEU A 55 -7.74 -1.13 -1.29
C LEU A 55 -8.34 -1.39 0.09
N PHE A 56 -8.93 -0.37 0.69
CA PHE A 56 -9.60 -0.47 1.98
C PHE A 56 -11.10 -0.22 1.80
N SER A 57 -11.95 -0.98 2.47
CA SER A 57 -13.37 -0.65 2.71
C SER A 57 -13.64 -0.54 4.21
N GLU A 58 -14.92 -0.56 4.63
CA GLU A 58 -15.28 -0.65 6.03
C GLU A 58 -14.67 -1.90 6.69
N ASN A 59 -14.86 -3.09 6.09
CA ASN A 59 -14.49 -4.36 6.71
C ASN A 59 -13.30 -5.09 6.06
N TYR A 60 -12.85 -4.68 4.88
CA TYR A 60 -11.85 -5.45 4.12
C TYR A 60 -10.61 -4.64 3.76
N ILE A 61 -9.50 -5.36 3.64
CA ILE A 61 -8.24 -4.94 3.04
C ILE A 61 -8.01 -5.85 1.85
N CYS A 62 -7.78 -5.29 0.67
CA CYS A 62 -7.31 -6.04 -0.49
C CYS A 62 -5.96 -5.49 -0.93
N GLU A 63 -4.98 -6.36 -1.16
CA GLU A 63 -3.76 -5.99 -1.84
C GLU A 63 -3.87 -6.40 -3.31
N ALA A 64 -3.79 -5.44 -4.23
CA ALA A 64 -3.66 -5.71 -5.66
C ALA A 64 -2.18 -5.59 -6.04
N GLN A 65 -1.56 -6.72 -6.40
CA GLN A 65 -0.13 -6.80 -6.68
C GLN A 65 0.17 -6.52 -8.15
N ILE A 66 1.25 -5.78 -8.40
CA ILE A 66 1.78 -5.56 -9.75
C ILE A 66 2.77 -6.68 -10.04
N SER A 67 2.39 -7.57 -10.95
CA SER A 67 3.24 -8.68 -11.39
C SER A 67 3.74 -8.43 -12.82
N GLY A 68 4.99 -8.80 -13.10
CA GLY A 68 5.58 -8.65 -14.44
C GLY A 68 5.11 -9.68 -15.47
N ASN A 69 4.26 -10.63 -15.10
CA ASN A 69 3.83 -11.76 -15.95
C ASN A 69 2.38 -11.66 -16.43
N ASN A 70 1.76 -10.47 -16.37
CA ASN A 70 0.35 -10.22 -16.69
C ASN A 70 -0.66 -10.97 -15.78
N GLU A 71 -0.23 -11.60 -14.69
CA GLU A 71 -1.14 -12.22 -13.74
C GLU A 71 -1.72 -11.16 -12.80
N LYS A 72 -3.05 -11.11 -12.69
CA LYS A 72 -3.72 -10.24 -11.72
C LYS A 72 -3.78 -10.96 -10.38
N LEU A 73 -2.79 -10.73 -9.53
CA LEU A 73 -2.73 -11.28 -8.18
C LEU A 73 -3.33 -10.29 -7.19
N PHE A 74 -4.27 -10.77 -6.38
CA PHE A 74 -4.83 -9.98 -5.31
C PHE A 74 -5.23 -10.86 -4.11
N ASP A 75 -5.01 -10.33 -2.92
CA ASP A 75 -5.33 -11.01 -1.66
C ASP A 75 -6.34 -10.19 -0.87
N PHE A 76 -7.43 -10.85 -0.45
CA PHE A 76 -8.46 -10.26 0.40
C PHE A 76 -8.31 -10.69 1.85
N THR A 77 -8.39 -9.75 2.76
CA THR A 77 -8.42 -10.01 4.20
C THR A 77 -9.47 -9.19 4.91
N ASP A 78 -10.23 -9.86 5.77
CA ASP A 78 -11.16 -9.22 6.70
C ASP A 78 -10.39 -8.52 7.84
N LYS A 79 -10.67 -7.23 8.06
CA LYS A 79 -10.05 -6.37 9.08
C LYS A 79 -10.21 -6.90 10.50
N ARG A 80 -11.25 -7.70 10.78
CA ARG A 80 -11.45 -8.35 12.08
C ARG A 80 -10.38 -9.37 12.41
N ASN A 81 -9.64 -9.86 11.41
CA ASN A 81 -8.48 -10.70 11.65
C ASN A 81 -7.23 -9.88 12.02
N VAL A 82 -7.20 -8.56 11.89
CA VAL A 82 -5.99 -7.79 12.25
C VAL A 82 -5.74 -7.89 13.76
N ILE A 83 -4.66 -8.59 14.14
CA ILE A 83 -4.27 -8.82 15.53
C ILE A 83 -3.15 -7.90 16.00
N ASN A 84 -2.35 -7.36 15.08
CA ASN A 84 -1.27 -6.43 15.42
C ASN A 84 -0.92 -5.54 14.23
N ILE A 85 -0.40 -4.35 14.52
CA ILE A 85 0.14 -3.42 13.53
C ILE A 85 1.50 -2.98 14.03
N ARG A 86 2.53 -3.11 13.20
CA ARG A 86 3.87 -2.58 13.47
C ARG A 86 4.24 -1.53 12.44
N VAL A 87 4.65 -0.36 12.92
CA VAL A 87 5.13 0.73 12.07
C VAL A 87 6.62 0.90 12.30
N ASN A 88 7.41 0.74 11.24
CA ASN A 88 8.83 1.04 11.23
C ASN A 88 9.07 2.29 10.39
N LEU A 89 9.78 3.27 10.93
CA LEU A 89 10.12 4.52 10.25
C LEU A 89 11.63 4.60 10.08
N GLY A 90 12.09 5.11 8.95
CA GLY A 90 13.51 5.23 8.67
C GLY A 90 13.84 6.24 7.58
N LYS A 91 15.06 6.13 7.09
CA LYS A 91 15.57 6.83 5.92
C LYS A 91 16.33 5.84 5.03
N HIS A 92 16.34 6.09 3.73
CA HIS A 92 17.10 5.32 2.76
C HIS A 92 17.89 6.26 1.86
N ASP A 93 19.21 6.15 1.92
CA ASP A 93 20.15 6.94 1.13
C ASP A 93 20.61 6.10 -0.06
N ILE A 94 20.49 6.66 -1.26
CA ILE A 94 21.08 6.09 -2.48
C ILE A 94 22.49 6.64 -2.59
N VAL A 95 23.48 5.75 -2.59
CA VAL A 95 24.90 6.10 -2.65
C VAL A 95 25.48 5.63 -3.98
N VAL A 96 26.08 6.56 -4.73
CA VAL A 96 26.82 6.30 -5.97
C VAL A 96 28.21 6.89 -5.80
N ASP A 97 29.26 6.10 -6.04
CA ASP A 97 30.66 6.51 -5.88
C ASP A 97 30.94 7.22 -4.53
N GLU A 98 30.45 6.63 -3.43
CA GLU A 98 30.57 7.14 -2.05
C GLU A 98 29.82 8.46 -1.76
N GLN A 99 29.04 8.99 -2.71
CA GLN A 99 28.23 10.18 -2.54
C GLN A 99 26.74 9.84 -2.43
N ILE A 100 26.05 10.47 -1.48
CA ILE A 100 24.58 10.38 -1.39
C ILE A 100 23.98 11.21 -2.53
N VAL A 101 23.39 10.53 -3.51
CA VAL A 101 22.72 11.18 -4.65
C VAL A 101 21.24 11.43 -4.39
N ALA A 102 20.62 10.66 -3.49
CA ALA A 102 19.24 10.85 -3.05
C ALA A 102 19.04 10.31 -1.64
N SER A 103 18.08 10.88 -0.91
CA SER A 103 17.67 10.44 0.43
C SER A 103 16.15 10.44 0.51
N TYR A 104 15.56 9.33 0.95
CA TYR A 104 14.11 9.16 1.08
C TYR A 104 13.73 8.90 2.53
N ASP A 105 12.68 9.53 3.04
CA ASP A 105 12.05 9.04 4.27
C ASP A 105 11.29 7.75 3.96
N THR A 106 11.46 6.74 4.81
CA THR A 106 10.83 5.43 4.63
C THR A 106 9.84 5.10 5.75
N ALA A 107 8.78 4.39 5.39
CA ALA A 107 7.89 3.76 6.35
C ALA A 107 7.48 2.37 5.89
N HIS A 108 7.38 1.44 6.84
CA HIS A 108 6.81 0.11 6.63
C HIS A 108 5.73 -0.12 7.67
N VAL A 109 4.49 -0.33 7.22
CA VAL A 109 3.37 -0.75 8.07
C VAL A 109 3.12 -2.24 7.83
N ASN A 110 3.50 -3.05 8.80
CA ASN A 110 3.20 -4.47 8.81
C ASN A 110 1.86 -4.69 9.54
N VAL A 111 0.88 -5.21 8.81
CA VAL A 111 -0.46 -5.55 9.30
C VAL A 111 -0.52 -7.06 9.47
N MET A 112 -0.48 -7.51 10.73
CA MET A 112 -0.51 -8.93 11.05
C MET A 112 -1.97 -9.38 11.20
N HIS A 113 -2.41 -10.25 10.30
CA HIS A 113 -3.78 -10.78 10.27
C HIS A 113 -3.87 -12.14 10.97
N ARG A 114 -2.86 -13.00 10.80
CA ARG A 114 -2.70 -14.29 11.49
C ARG A 114 -1.21 -14.54 11.66
N PRO A 115 -0.77 -15.50 12.51
CA PRO A 115 0.65 -15.78 12.71
C PRO A 115 1.46 -15.99 11.42
N GLU A 116 0.82 -16.52 10.37
CA GLU A 116 1.45 -16.80 9.06
C GLU A 116 1.01 -15.82 7.96
N MET A 117 0.05 -14.94 8.22
CA MET A 117 -0.55 -14.06 7.21
C MET A 117 -0.42 -12.60 7.63
N HIS A 118 0.35 -11.85 6.86
CA HIS A 118 0.57 -10.44 7.10
C HIS A 118 0.67 -9.70 5.76
N SER A 119 0.28 -8.43 5.78
CA SER A 119 0.47 -7.51 4.66
C SER A 119 1.52 -6.47 5.03
N VAL A 120 2.34 -6.05 4.06
CA VAL A 120 3.34 -5.01 4.27
C VAL A 120 3.10 -3.87 3.30
N LEU A 121 2.68 -2.73 3.86
CA LEU A 121 2.60 -1.48 3.11
C LEU A 121 3.93 -0.74 3.29
N SER A 122 4.56 -0.38 2.17
CA SER A 122 5.86 0.30 2.17
C SER A 122 5.77 1.67 1.50
N TYR A 123 6.54 2.62 2.00
CA TYR A 123 6.60 3.99 1.47
C TYR A 123 8.04 4.48 1.39
N PHE A 124 8.33 5.21 0.31
CA PHE A 124 9.58 5.91 0.07
C PHE A 124 9.26 7.28 -0.52
N GLY A 125 9.61 8.37 0.17
CA GLY A 125 9.32 9.73 -0.32
C GLY A 125 9.41 10.79 0.77
N SER A 126 9.06 12.03 0.43
CA SER A 126 9.16 13.19 1.35
C SER A 126 7.91 13.39 2.23
N ARG A 127 6.81 12.69 1.96
CA ARG A 127 5.52 12.86 2.64
C ARG A 127 5.16 11.67 3.55
N ARG A 128 6.18 11.06 4.17
CA ARG A 128 6.03 9.87 5.01
C ARG A 128 4.94 10.02 6.07
N SER A 129 4.91 11.14 6.79
CA SER A 129 3.95 11.37 7.87
C SER A 129 2.50 11.37 7.39
N ASP A 130 2.22 12.02 6.25
CA ASP A 130 0.89 12.05 5.64
C ASP A 130 0.45 10.64 5.21
N TRP A 131 1.37 9.89 4.60
CA TRP A 131 1.11 8.53 4.14
C TRP A 131 0.83 7.59 5.33
N VAL A 132 1.63 7.64 6.39
CA VAL A 132 1.42 6.82 7.61
C VAL A 132 0.09 7.17 8.26
N ALA A 133 -0.25 8.46 8.37
CA ALA A 133 -1.53 8.89 8.93
C ALA A 133 -2.72 8.37 8.11
N ARG A 134 -2.59 8.35 6.77
CA ARG A 134 -3.61 7.77 5.88
C ARG A 134 -3.78 6.28 6.10
N VAL A 135 -2.68 5.52 6.22
CA VAL A 135 -2.73 4.07 6.49
C VAL A 135 -3.41 3.78 7.82
N LEU A 136 -2.97 4.45 8.90
CA LEU A 136 -3.49 4.22 10.24
C LEU A 136 -4.96 4.66 10.41
N LYS A 137 -5.44 5.59 9.58
CA LYS A 137 -6.86 5.95 9.55
C LYS A 137 -7.74 4.80 9.05
N GLU A 138 -7.25 4.03 8.08
CA GLU A 138 -8.03 2.95 7.44
C GLU A 138 -7.92 1.62 8.20
N ILE A 139 -6.91 1.46 9.06
CA ILE A 139 -6.74 0.25 9.87
C ILE A 139 -7.22 0.52 11.30
N PRO A 140 -8.36 -0.04 11.72
CA PRO A 140 -8.94 0.25 13.03
C PRO A 140 -8.06 -0.25 14.18
N ILE A 141 -7.34 0.67 14.83
CA ILE A 141 -6.47 0.42 16.00
C ILE A 141 -7.26 -0.21 17.17
N GLY A 142 -8.57 0.06 17.24
CA GLY A 142 -9.46 -0.48 18.27
C GLY A 142 -9.58 -2.01 18.31
N TYR A 143 -9.21 -2.73 17.25
CA TYR A 143 -9.16 -4.20 17.27
C TYR A 143 -7.90 -4.75 17.93
N VAL A 144 -6.80 -3.99 17.93
CA VAL A 144 -5.50 -4.39 18.49
C VAL A 144 -5.47 -4.21 20.02
N LEU A 145 -6.26 -3.27 20.56
CA LEU A 145 -6.25 -2.90 21.98
C LEU A 145 -7.38 -3.52 22.82
N ARG A 146 -8.20 -4.42 22.26
CA ARG A 146 -9.30 -5.12 22.98
C ARG A 146 -8.91 -6.48 23.56
N THR A 147 -7.63 -6.67 23.87
CA THR A 147 -7.16 -7.82 24.67
C THR A 147 -7.08 -7.47 26.13
#